data_AF-A0A6V7KNH6-F1
#
_entry.id   AF-A0A6V7KNH6-F1
#
_cell.length_a   1.000
_cell.length_b   1.000
_cell.length_c   1.000
_cell.angle_alpha   90.00
_cell.angle_beta   90.00
_cell.angle_gamma   90.00
#
_symmetry.space_group_name_H-M   'P 1'
#
loop_
_entity.id
_entity.type
_entity.pdbx_description
1 polymer ?
#
loop_
_entity_poly.entity_id
_entity_poly.type
_entity_poly.pdbx_seq_one_letter_code
_entity_poly.pdbx_strand_id
1 'polypeptide(L)'
;ELKAQFEVHNNIRNEASTCFEQALRVIPLADEMVQRQMQNQLENRWLSIAKQIHGIQKSIADTISSEDTPVDEKLRLLERELNELRVTIDGFHGVLKTEEELELYTERLSVMFERVCMIQDELGRLGMMPAAESERVGVLLSLARRIESQIGEEMESAQLLSERLKALERGLNRVRKAHNRQSLILDQCETCEKQGSDVVAGGVERCQQVASELELIWKDIMALRQLLHTLPGGMRVSVSPVSIERDISSLQDVHTELESRCARLLALLKQRLALWRRFERQLEMVQQSVQEADYMMELLTVQGSVDYERLLKATERLE
;
A
#
# COMPACT_ATOMS: atom_id res chain seq x y z
N GLU A 1 -26.37 1.06 15.15
CA GLU A 1 -25.92 2.34 14.55
C GLU A 1 -25.04 3.17 15.46
N LEU A 2 -25.55 3.78 16.54
CA LEU A 2 -24.72 4.64 17.43
C LEU A 2 -23.46 3.94 17.97
N LYS A 3 -23.56 2.67 18.38
CA LYS A 3 -22.40 1.88 18.82
C LYS A 3 -21.38 1.70 17.70
N ALA A 4 -21.82 1.35 16.50
CA ALA A 4 -20.93 1.12 15.36
C ALA A 4 -20.19 2.42 14.97
N GLN A 5 -20.89 3.55 14.90
CA GLN A 5 -20.27 4.86 14.66
C GLN A 5 -19.27 5.21 15.78
N PHE A 6 -19.63 4.92 17.03
CA PHE A 6 -18.72 5.12 18.16
C PHE A 6 -17.43 4.29 18.00
N GLU A 7 -17.52 3.01 17.64
CA GLU A 7 -16.32 2.16 17.48
C GLU A 7 -15.44 2.59 16.30
N VAL A 8 -16.01 2.93 15.14
CA VAL A 8 -15.25 3.51 14.01
C VAL A 8 -14.47 4.74 14.47
N HIS A 9 -15.14 5.68 15.13
CA HIS A 9 -14.51 6.90 15.62
C HIS A 9 -13.55 6.64 16.79
N ASN A 10 -13.75 5.56 17.56
CA ASN A 10 -12.81 5.14 18.60
C ASN A 10 -11.47 4.72 18.00
N ASN A 11 -11.51 3.98 16.88
CA ASN A 11 -10.31 3.58 16.15
C ASN A 11 -9.57 4.80 15.62
N ILE A 12 -10.27 5.72 14.94
CA ILE A 12 -9.69 6.99 14.44
C ILE A 12 -9.09 7.81 15.59
N ARG A 13 -9.78 7.90 16.73
CA ARG A 13 -9.29 8.60 17.92
C ARG A 13 -8.00 7.97 18.46
N ASN A 14 -7.92 6.64 18.53
CA ASN A 14 -6.73 5.93 19.01
C ASN A 14 -5.52 6.18 18.09
N GLU A 15 -5.73 6.14 16.77
CA GLU A 15 -4.70 6.46 15.79
C GLU A 15 -4.26 7.92 15.91
N ALA A 16 -5.21 8.86 15.96
CA ALA A 16 -4.92 10.29 16.13
C ALA A 16 -4.14 10.57 17.42
N SER A 17 -4.51 9.92 18.53
CA SER A 17 -3.79 10.04 19.80
C SER A 17 -2.36 9.51 19.69
N THR A 18 -2.17 8.40 18.96
CA THR A 18 -0.84 7.82 18.74
C THR A 18 0.03 8.74 17.89
N CYS A 19 -0.51 9.28 16.79
CA CYS A 19 0.16 10.24 15.93
C CYS A 19 0.50 11.54 16.68
N PHE A 20 -0.41 12.04 17.52
CA PHE A 20 -0.20 13.21 18.36
C PHE A 20 1.00 13.02 19.30
N GLU A 21 1.04 11.91 20.03
CA GLU A 21 2.16 11.61 20.94
C GLU A 21 3.49 11.43 20.19
N GLN A 22 3.47 10.83 19.00
CA GLN A 22 4.65 10.73 18.15
C GLN A 22 5.13 12.10 17.67
N ALA A 23 4.21 12.97 17.23
CA ALA A 23 4.55 14.31 16.75
C ALA A 23 5.17 15.17 17.85
N LEU A 24 4.60 15.15 19.06
CA LEU A 24 5.13 15.88 20.21
C LEU A 24 6.54 15.42 20.63
N ARG A 25 6.88 14.14 20.41
CA ARG A 25 8.24 13.64 20.68
C ARG A 25 9.27 14.13 19.67
N VAL A 26 8.85 14.37 18.43
CA VAL A 26 9.75 14.74 17.32
C VAL A 26 9.89 16.25 17.20
N ILE A 27 8.81 17.00 17.45
CA ILE A 27 8.76 18.45 17.25
C ILE A 27 8.46 19.12 18.60
N PRO A 28 9.42 19.84 19.20
CA PRO A 28 9.16 20.60 20.41
C PRO A 28 8.23 21.78 20.10
N LEU A 29 7.11 21.86 20.81
CA LEU A 29 6.11 22.92 20.64
C LEU A 29 6.11 23.87 21.84
N ALA A 30 6.05 25.17 21.57
CA ALA A 30 5.96 26.19 22.62
C ALA A 30 4.64 26.12 23.42
N ASP A 31 3.59 25.58 22.82
CA ASP A 31 2.24 25.44 23.37
C ASP A 31 1.87 23.99 23.72
N GLU A 32 2.85 23.08 23.87
CA GLU A 32 2.62 21.65 24.16
C GLU A 32 1.63 21.43 25.30
N MET A 33 1.75 22.20 26.39
CA MET A 33 0.86 22.10 27.55
C MET A 33 -0.62 22.38 27.20
N VAL A 34 -0.87 23.35 26.31
CA VAL A 34 -2.21 23.70 25.84
C VAL A 34 -2.75 22.58 24.95
N GLN A 35 -1.93 22.05 24.05
CA GLN A 35 -2.30 20.92 23.18
C GLN A 35 -2.65 19.67 23.99
N ARG A 36 -1.85 19.32 25.01
CA ARG A 36 -2.14 18.21 25.93
C ARG A 36 -3.42 18.44 26.73
N GLN A 37 -3.71 19.68 27.12
CA GLN A 37 -4.96 20.01 27.78
C GLN A 37 -6.17 19.80 26.87
N MET A 38 -6.10 20.22 25.60
CA MET A 38 -7.17 19.97 24.63
C MET A 38 -7.38 18.48 24.36
N GLN A 39 -6.29 17.70 24.25
CA GLN A 39 -6.36 16.24 24.11
C GLN A 39 -7.08 15.59 25.32
N ASN A 40 -6.70 15.96 26.54
CA ASN A 40 -7.37 15.47 27.76
C ASN A 40 -8.86 15.85 27.81
N GLN A 41 -9.24 17.04 27.34
CA GLN A 41 -10.66 17.42 27.25
C GLN A 41 -11.43 16.55 26.26
N LEU A 42 -10.82 16.25 25.11
CA LEU A 42 -11.40 15.34 24.12
C LEU A 42 -11.58 13.93 24.69
N GLU A 43 -10.57 13.40 25.39
CA GLU A 43 -10.65 12.10 26.06
C GLU A 43 -11.75 12.04 27.11
N ASN A 44 -11.88 13.08 27.94
CA ASN A 44 -12.93 13.15 28.95
C ASN A 44 -14.34 13.15 28.33
N ARG A 45 -14.54 13.91 27.25
CA ARG A 45 -15.80 13.90 26.49
C ARG A 45 -16.07 12.54 25.87
N TRP A 46 -15.04 11.90 25.31
CA TRP A 46 -15.13 10.57 24.72
C TRP A 46 -15.57 9.52 25.75
N LEU A 47 -14.91 9.49 26.92
CA LEU A 47 -15.25 8.60 28.03
C LEU A 47 -16.68 8.83 28.53
N SER A 48 -17.16 10.07 28.53
CA SER A 48 -18.54 10.37 28.89
C SER A 48 -19.53 9.77 27.91
N ILE A 49 -19.27 9.86 26.60
CA ILE A 49 -20.12 9.25 25.56
C ILE A 49 -20.09 7.71 25.70
N ALA A 50 -18.91 7.12 25.89
CA ALA A 50 -18.75 5.69 26.10
C ALA A 50 -19.61 5.18 27.28
N LYS A 51 -19.59 5.90 28.40
CA LYS A 51 -20.41 5.59 29.58
C LYS A 51 -21.90 5.68 29.30
N GLN A 52 -22.35 6.66 28.53
CA GLN A 52 -23.76 6.80 28.15
C GLN A 52 -24.22 5.63 27.27
N ILE A 53 -23.43 5.27 26.26
CA ILE A 53 -23.72 4.11 25.39
C ILE A 53 -23.79 2.83 26.21
N HIS A 54 -22.82 2.60 27.09
CA HIS A 54 -22.81 1.43 27.97
C HIS A 54 -24.01 1.41 28.93
N GLY A 55 -24.40 2.57 29.47
CA GLY A 55 -25.58 2.70 30.32
C GLY A 55 -26.88 2.33 29.59
N ILE A 56 -27.03 2.76 28.33
CA ILE A 56 -28.18 2.40 27.49
C ILE A 56 -28.20 0.88 27.24
N GLN A 57 -27.06 0.28 26.87
CA GLN A 57 -26.95 -1.16 26.63
C GLN A 57 -27.30 -1.97 27.87
N LYS A 58 -26.75 -1.56 29.02
CA LYS A 58 -27.01 -2.22 30.30
C LYS A 58 -28.49 -2.12 30.67
N SER A 59 -29.12 -0.96 30.52
CA SER A 59 -30.56 -0.79 30.78
C SER A 59 -31.43 -1.72 29.92
N ILE A 60 -31.05 -1.94 28.66
CA ILE A 60 -31.76 -2.86 27.76
C ILE A 60 -31.58 -4.31 28.23
N ALA A 61 -30.34 -4.71 28.57
CA ALA A 61 -30.05 -6.05 29.07
C ALA A 61 -30.75 -6.34 30.40
N ASP A 62 -30.74 -5.40 31.34
CA ASP A 62 -31.39 -5.52 32.64
C ASP A 62 -32.92 -5.67 32.50
N THR A 63 -33.54 -5.00 31.52
CA THR A 63 -34.99 -5.12 31.23
C THR A 63 -35.36 -6.54 30.76
N ILE A 64 -34.51 -7.14 29.93
CA ILE A 64 -34.72 -8.50 29.38
C ILE A 64 -34.41 -9.57 30.43
N SER A 65 -33.38 -9.36 31.25
CA SER A 65 -32.94 -10.30 32.28
C SER A 65 -33.74 -10.21 33.60
N SER A 66 -34.53 -9.16 33.81
CA SER A 66 -35.32 -8.95 35.04
C SER A 66 -36.20 -10.17 35.38
N GLU A 67 -36.16 -10.63 36.62
CA GLU A 67 -37.01 -11.74 37.11
C GLU A 67 -38.50 -11.38 37.12
N ASP A 68 -38.82 -10.08 37.15
CA ASP A 68 -40.20 -9.57 37.17
C ASP A 68 -40.88 -9.60 35.79
N THR A 69 -40.12 -9.78 34.70
CA THR A 69 -40.67 -9.81 33.35
C THR A 69 -41.18 -11.22 33.00
N PRO A 70 -42.46 -11.38 32.60
CA PRO A 70 -43.00 -12.67 32.18
C PRO A 70 -42.20 -13.31 31.04
N VAL A 71 -42.10 -14.64 31.04
CA VAL A 71 -41.29 -15.38 30.06
C VAL A 71 -41.79 -15.17 28.62
N ASP A 72 -43.12 -15.19 28.41
CA ASP A 72 -43.73 -14.89 27.11
C ASP A 72 -43.37 -13.46 26.63
N GLU A 73 -43.28 -12.49 27.53
CA GLU A 73 -42.88 -11.12 27.20
C GLU A 73 -41.40 -11.06 26.81
N LYS A 74 -40.51 -11.74 27.55
CA LYS A 74 -39.09 -11.88 27.19
C LYS A 74 -38.92 -12.52 25.81
N LEU A 75 -39.64 -13.60 25.52
CA LEU A 75 -39.58 -14.27 24.22
C LEU A 75 -40.09 -13.39 23.09
N ARG A 76 -41.17 -12.61 23.29
CA ARG A 76 -41.65 -11.62 22.31
C ARG A 76 -40.63 -10.52 22.04
N LEU A 77 -39.94 -10.02 23.07
CA LEU A 77 -38.90 -8.99 22.92
C LEU A 77 -37.71 -9.53 22.12
N LEU A 78 -37.21 -10.73 22.45
CA LEU A 78 -36.11 -11.38 21.74
C LEU A 78 -36.49 -11.71 20.28
N GLU A 79 -37.72 -12.18 20.05
CA GLU A 79 -38.23 -12.45 18.70
C GLU A 79 -38.33 -11.18 17.85
N ARG A 80 -38.81 -10.07 18.45
CA ARG A 80 -38.87 -8.77 17.77
C ARG A 80 -37.47 -8.33 17.37
N GLU A 81 -36.52 -8.42 18.29
CA GLU A 81 -35.14 -8.00 18.05
C GLU A 81 -34.43 -8.87 17.00
N LEU A 82 -34.63 -10.19 17.02
CA LEU A 82 -34.12 -11.08 15.96
C LEU A 82 -34.68 -10.70 14.59
N ASN A 83 -35.97 -10.34 14.51
CA ASN A 83 -36.56 -9.87 13.27
C ASN A 83 -36.00 -8.50 12.84
N GLU A 84 -35.76 -7.58 13.77
CA GLU A 84 -35.12 -6.29 13.49
C GLU A 84 -33.69 -6.50 12.94
N LEU A 85 -32.90 -7.39 13.55
CA LEU A 85 -31.56 -7.75 13.07
C LEU A 85 -31.60 -8.37 11.68
N ARG A 86 -32.55 -9.30 11.44
CA ARG A 86 -32.76 -9.92 10.13
C ARG A 86 -33.12 -8.89 9.06
N VAL A 87 -34.08 -8.02 9.33
CA VAL A 87 -34.48 -6.96 8.38
C VAL A 87 -33.33 -6.00 8.12
N THR A 88 -32.48 -5.73 9.12
CA THR A 88 -31.31 -4.86 8.97
C THR A 88 -30.26 -5.48 8.04
N ILE A 89 -29.87 -6.75 8.25
CA ILE A 89 -28.90 -7.43 7.36
C ILE A 89 -29.48 -7.65 5.97
N ASP A 90 -30.76 -8.00 5.85
CA ASP A 90 -31.44 -8.10 4.57
C ASP A 90 -31.58 -6.73 3.88
N GLY A 91 -31.52 -5.63 4.63
CA GLY A 91 -31.55 -4.28 4.09
C GLY A 91 -30.21 -3.78 3.57
N PHE A 92 -29.09 -4.46 3.84
CA PHE A 92 -27.78 -4.06 3.35
C PHE A 92 -27.68 -4.26 1.84
N HIS A 93 -27.69 -3.14 1.13
CA HIS A 93 -27.48 -3.08 -0.30
C HIS A 93 -26.83 -1.75 -0.63
N GLY A 94 -26.00 -1.73 -1.67
CA GLY A 94 -25.42 -0.49 -2.17
C GLY A 94 -24.00 -0.65 -2.68
N VAL A 95 -23.39 0.50 -2.95
CA VAL A 95 -22.01 0.62 -3.38
C VAL A 95 -21.27 1.49 -2.37
N LEU A 96 -20.30 0.91 -1.68
CA LEU A 96 -19.33 1.60 -0.84
C LEU A 96 -18.30 2.29 -1.75
N LYS A 97 -18.10 3.58 -1.53
CA LYS A 97 -17.21 4.45 -2.29
C LYS A 97 -15.93 4.76 -1.55
N THR A 98 -15.94 4.69 -0.23
CA THR A 98 -14.80 5.04 0.63
C THR A 98 -14.42 3.90 1.56
N GLU A 99 -13.18 3.91 2.03
CA GLU A 99 -12.71 3.00 3.07
C GLU A 99 -13.48 3.19 4.38
N GLU A 100 -13.77 4.44 4.75
CA GLU A 100 -14.58 4.78 5.93
C GLU A 100 -15.97 4.13 5.89
N GLU A 101 -16.60 4.08 4.71
CA GLU A 101 -17.90 3.41 4.53
C GLU A 101 -17.78 1.89 4.72
N LEU A 102 -16.66 1.28 4.30
CA LEU A 102 -16.38 -0.15 4.52
C LEU A 102 -16.06 -0.46 5.99
N GLU A 103 -15.32 0.41 6.67
CA GLU A 103 -15.05 0.28 8.09
C GLU A 103 -16.34 0.40 8.90
N LEU A 104 -17.19 1.39 8.58
CA LEU A 104 -18.51 1.52 9.20
C LEU A 104 -19.39 0.28 8.93
N TYR A 105 -19.37 -0.25 7.72
CA TYR A 105 -20.08 -1.49 7.40
C TYR A 105 -19.59 -2.67 8.26
N THR A 106 -18.27 -2.83 8.39
CA THR A 106 -17.64 -3.87 9.20
C THR A 106 -18.01 -3.73 10.68
N GLU A 107 -17.96 -2.52 11.22
CA GLU A 107 -18.36 -2.27 12.62
C GLU A 107 -19.87 -2.49 12.84
N ARG A 108 -20.73 -2.15 11.87
CA ARG A 108 -22.16 -2.46 11.95
C ARG A 108 -22.39 -3.97 12.03
N LEU A 109 -21.67 -4.77 11.24
CA LEU A 109 -21.72 -6.23 11.31
C LEU A 109 -21.21 -6.75 12.66
N SER A 110 -20.09 -6.25 13.16
CA SER A 110 -19.51 -6.62 14.46
C SER A 110 -20.51 -6.39 15.61
N VAL A 111 -21.13 -5.21 15.66
CA VAL A 111 -22.15 -4.88 16.67
C VAL A 111 -23.38 -5.78 16.57
N MET A 112 -23.82 -6.11 15.35
CA MET A 112 -24.93 -7.04 15.15
C MET A 112 -24.56 -8.47 15.58
N PHE A 113 -23.34 -8.91 15.28
CA PHE A 113 -22.82 -10.23 15.67
C PHE A 113 -22.85 -10.40 17.19
N GLU A 114 -22.24 -9.46 17.92
CA GLU A 114 -22.27 -9.45 19.39
C GLU A 114 -23.70 -9.49 19.94
N ARG A 115 -24.63 -8.77 19.29
CA ARG A 115 -26.02 -8.74 19.73
C ARG A 115 -26.72 -10.08 19.52
N VAL A 116 -26.48 -10.75 18.41
CA VAL A 116 -27.01 -12.10 18.16
C VAL A 116 -26.46 -13.10 19.19
N CYS A 117 -25.18 -13.05 19.52
CA CYS A 117 -24.60 -13.92 20.57
C CYS A 117 -25.29 -13.70 21.92
N MET A 118 -25.49 -12.44 22.33
CA MET A 118 -26.22 -12.13 23.57
C MET A 118 -27.66 -12.67 23.56
N ILE A 119 -28.37 -12.58 22.43
CA ILE A 119 -29.72 -13.14 22.29
C ILE A 119 -29.69 -14.67 22.42
N GLN A 120 -28.69 -15.35 21.84
CA GLN A 120 -28.55 -16.80 21.98
C GLN A 120 -28.30 -17.22 23.43
N ASP A 121 -27.48 -16.47 24.18
CA ASP A 121 -27.23 -16.73 25.60
C ASP A 121 -28.49 -16.58 26.45
N GLU A 122 -29.31 -15.57 26.16
CA GLU A 122 -30.62 -15.38 26.82
C GLU A 122 -31.60 -16.49 26.47
N LEU A 123 -31.73 -16.83 25.19
CA LEU A 123 -32.60 -17.95 24.75
C LEU A 123 -32.13 -19.29 25.34
N GLY A 124 -30.83 -19.51 25.45
CA GLY A 124 -30.25 -20.67 26.11
C GLY A 124 -30.64 -20.77 27.57
N ARG A 125 -30.61 -19.65 28.31
CA ARG A 125 -31.08 -19.57 29.70
C ARG A 125 -32.58 -19.85 29.83
N LEU A 126 -33.41 -19.25 28.96
CA LEU A 126 -34.86 -19.46 28.96
C LEU A 126 -35.24 -20.90 28.61
N GLY A 127 -34.46 -21.57 27.74
CA GLY A 127 -34.64 -22.96 27.38
C GLY A 127 -34.42 -23.97 28.51
N MET A 128 -33.82 -23.56 29.63
CA MET A 128 -33.63 -24.39 30.83
C MET A 128 -34.85 -24.40 31.76
N MET A 129 -35.90 -23.63 31.45
CA MET A 129 -37.15 -23.56 32.23
C MET A 129 -38.18 -24.62 31.77
N PRO A 130 -39.23 -24.95 32.58
CA PRO A 130 -40.16 -26.06 32.30
C PRO A 130 -40.88 -26.00 30.94
N ALA A 131 -41.23 -27.20 30.44
CA ALA A 131 -41.41 -27.59 29.04
C ALA A 131 -42.40 -26.82 28.13
N ALA A 132 -43.26 -25.93 28.62
CA ALA A 132 -44.36 -25.35 27.83
C ALA A 132 -43.89 -24.36 26.74
N GLU A 133 -42.67 -23.84 26.81
CA GLU A 133 -42.13 -22.85 25.87
C GLU A 133 -40.89 -23.36 25.08
N SER A 134 -40.53 -24.62 25.26
CA SER A 134 -39.29 -25.22 24.72
C SER A 134 -39.25 -25.23 23.18
N GLU A 135 -40.38 -25.46 22.51
CA GLU A 135 -40.46 -25.45 21.05
C GLU A 135 -40.22 -24.04 20.48
N ARG A 136 -40.83 -23.02 21.09
CA ARG A 136 -40.66 -21.63 20.67
C ARG A 136 -39.23 -21.14 20.86
N VAL A 137 -38.61 -21.48 22.00
CA VAL A 137 -37.19 -21.21 22.23
C VAL A 137 -36.33 -21.90 21.17
N GLY A 138 -36.63 -23.15 20.81
CA GLY A 138 -35.94 -23.88 19.75
C GLY A 138 -36.02 -23.19 18.38
N VAL A 139 -37.21 -22.70 18.00
CA VAL A 139 -37.40 -21.94 16.76
C VAL A 139 -36.57 -20.64 16.78
N LEU A 140 -36.61 -19.87 17.88
CA LEU A 140 -35.85 -18.63 18.01
C LEU A 140 -34.34 -18.86 18.00
N LEU A 141 -33.84 -19.92 18.65
CA LEU A 141 -32.43 -20.31 18.61
C LEU A 141 -31.98 -20.69 17.20
N SER A 142 -32.81 -21.42 16.45
CA SER A 142 -32.51 -21.77 15.06
C SER A 142 -32.43 -20.52 14.17
N LEU A 143 -33.32 -19.55 14.39
CA LEU A 143 -33.31 -18.27 13.69
C LEU A 143 -32.06 -17.46 14.05
N ALA A 144 -31.72 -17.37 15.34
CA ALA A 144 -30.55 -16.64 15.83
C ALA A 144 -29.24 -17.21 15.24
N ARG A 145 -29.07 -18.53 15.21
CA ARG A 145 -27.89 -19.18 14.59
C ARG A 145 -27.80 -18.94 13.09
N ARG A 146 -28.94 -18.91 12.39
CA ARG A 146 -28.95 -18.58 10.95
C ARG A 146 -28.50 -17.14 10.71
N ILE A 147 -29.00 -16.20 11.51
CA ILE A 147 -28.59 -14.79 11.42
C ILE A 147 -27.11 -14.63 11.79
N GLU A 148 -26.62 -15.33 12.82
CA GLU A 148 -25.21 -15.37 13.21
C GLU A 148 -24.32 -15.81 12.04
N SER A 149 -24.65 -16.94 11.39
CA SER A 149 -23.90 -17.44 10.22
C SER A 149 -23.86 -16.42 9.09
N GLN A 150 -25.01 -15.78 8.80
CA GLN A 150 -25.09 -14.76 7.75
C GLN A 150 -24.25 -13.51 8.06
N ILE A 151 -24.28 -13.04 9.31
CA ILE A 151 -23.45 -11.90 9.75
C ILE A 151 -21.97 -12.29 9.71
N GLY A 152 -21.62 -13.49 10.18
CA GLY A 152 -20.26 -14.01 10.20
C GLY A 152 -19.64 -14.09 8.80
N GLU A 153 -20.35 -14.70 7.85
CA GLU A 153 -19.91 -14.79 6.44
C GLU A 153 -19.71 -13.41 5.79
N GLU A 154 -20.63 -12.47 6.05
CA GLU A 154 -20.51 -11.08 5.57
C GLU A 154 -19.32 -10.36 6.23
N MET A 155 -19.07 -10.58 7.53
CA MET A 155 -17.99 -9.97 8.28
C MET A 155 -16.62 -10.48 7.81
N GLU A 156 -16.46 -11.78 7.62
CA GLU A 156 -15.24 -12.37 7.04
C GLU A 156 -14.97 -11.82 5.63
N SER A 157 -16.01 -11.71 4.82
CA SER A 157 -15.90 -11.16 3.46
C SER A 157 -15.52 -9.68 3.47
N ALA A 158 -16.10 -8.88 4.38
CA ALA A 158 -15.78 -7.47 4.56
C ALA A 158 -14.34 -7.24 5.03
N GLN A 159 -13.88 -8.05 5.99
CA GLN A 159 -12.50 -8.02 6.48
C GLN A 159 -11.52 -8.40 5.38
N LEU A 160 -11.77 -9.48 4.65
CA LEU A 160 -10.94 -9.88 3.50
C LEU A 160 -10.90 -8.78 2.44
N LEU A 161 -12.03 -8.16 2.13
CA LEU A 161 -12.07 -7.04 1.18
C LEU A 161 -11.23 -5.86 1.67
N SER A 162 -11.35 -5.48 2.94
CA SER A 162 -10.54 -4.41 3.57
C SER A 162 -9.05 -4.71 3.46
N GLU A 163 -8.62 -5.93 3.80
CA GLU A 163 -7.22 -6.34 3.69
C GLU A 163 -6.68 -6.25 2.26
N ARG A 164 -7.49 -6.66 1.27
CA ARG A 164 -7.13 -6.62 -0.15
C ARG A 164 -7.03 -5.19 -0.66
N LEU A 165 -7.94 -4.30 -0.25
CA LEU A 165 -7.87 -2.87 -0.58
C LEU A 165 -6.63 -2.21 0.06
N LYS A 166 -6.35 -2.48 1.34
CA LYS A 166 -5.11 -2.01 2.01
C LYS A 166 -3.85 -2.57 1.35
N ALA A 167 -3.88 -3.79 0.82
CA ALA A 167 -2.77 -4.36 0.06
C ALA A 167 -2.58 -3.66 -1.30
N LEU A 168 -3.68 -3.34 -2.00
CA LEU A 168 -3.66 -2.57 -3.24
C LEU A 168 -3.08 -1.18 -3.02
N GLU A 169 -3.55 -0.44 -2.02
CA GLU A 169 -3.09 0.92 -1.73
C GLU A 169 -1.58 0.94 -1.40
N ARG A 170 -1.12 0.04 -0.51
CA ARG A 170 0.30 -0.13 -0.21
C ARG A 170 1.11 -0.50 -1.47
N GLY A 171 0.54 -1.31 -2.35
CA GLY A 171 1.12 -1.65 -3.64
C GLY A 171 1.29 -0.45 -4.56
N LEU A 172 0.23 0.32 -4.78
CA LEU A 172 0.22 1.54 -5.58
C LEU A 172 1.29 2.53 -5.09
N ASN A 173 1.32 2.78 -3.78
CA ASN A 173 2.28 3.70 -3.18
C ASN A 173 3.73 3.22 -3.31
N ARG A 174 3.97 1.90 -3.25
CA ARG A 174 5.30 1.33 -3.50
C ARG A 174 5.74 1.53 -4.94
N VAL A 175 4.86 1.26 -5.91
CA VAL A 175 5.16 1.47 -7.34
C VAL A 175 5.44 2.94 -7.62
N ARG A 176 4.63 3.89 -7.10
CA ARG A 176 4.88 5.34 -7.24
C ARG A 176 6.28 5.73 -6.75
N LYS A 177 6.68 5.25 -5.56
CA LYS A 177 8.02 5.50 -5.01
C LYS A 177 9.12 4.90 -5.88
N ALA A 178 8.91 3.70 -6.40
CA ALA A 178 9.86 3.04 -7.29
C ALA A 178 10.03 3.81 -8.61
N HIS A 179 8.93 4.21 -9.28
CA HIS A 179 8.97 5.06 -10.47
C HIS A 179 9.71 6.38 -10.22
N ASN A 180 9.42 7.07 -9.12
CA ASN A 180 10.10 8.32 -8.77
C ASN A 180 11.62 8.11 -8.60
N ARG A 181 12.02 7.02 -7.95
CA ARG A 181 13.44 6.66 -7.82
C ARG A 181 14.09 6.41 -9.18
N GLN A 182 13.43 5.64 -10.06
CA GLN A 182 13.97 5.37 -11.39
C GLN A 182 14.06 6.64 -12.24
N SER A 183 13.05 7.52 -12.17
CA SER A 183 13.09 8.83 -12.84
C SER A 183 14.32 9.64 -12.42
N LEU A 184 14.60 9.73 -11.11
CA LEU A 184 15.77 10.46 -10.60
C LEU A 184 17.10 9.86 -11.11
N ILE A 185 17.19 8.54 -11.23
CA ILE A 185 18.39 7.88 -11.78
C ILE A 185 18.53 8.20 -13.27
N LEU A 186 17.42 8.23 -14.03
CA LEU A 186 17.45 8.64 -15.44
C LEU A 186 17.87 10.10 -15.61
N ASP A 187 17.42 11.01 -14.73
CA ASP A 187 17.88 12.41 -14.72
C ASP A 187 19.41 12.48 -14.54
N GLN A 188 19.98 11.65 -13.66
CA GLN A 188 21.44 11.58 -13.48
C GLN A 188 22.14 11.00 -14.73
N CYS A 189 21.55 9.99 -15.37
CA CYS A 189 22.09 9.39 -16.59
C CYS A 189 22.14 10.39 -17.75
N GLU A 190 21.14 11.27 -17.87
CA GLU A 190 21.15 12.37 -18.85
C GLU A 190 22.35 13.30 -18.67
N THR A 191 22.72 13.63 -17.43
CA THR A 191 23.88 14.50 -17.18
C THR A 191 25.23 13.86 -17.55
N CYS A 192 25.29 12.53 -17.71
CA CYS A 192 26.51 11.81 -18.04
C CYS A 192 26.93 12.00 -19.49
N GLU A 193 25.98 12.26 -20.41
CA GLU A 193 26.21 12.31 -21.87
C GLU A 193 27.36 13.26 -22.28
N LYS A 194 27.48 14.39 -21.58
CA LYS A 194 28.44 15.46 -21.89
C LYS A 194 29.76 15.34 -21.12
N GLN A 195 29.95 14.26 -20.37
CA GLN A 195 31.13 14.08 -19.51
C GLN A 195 32.17 13.15 -20.15
N GLY A 196 33.25 12.88 -19.41
CA GLY A 196 34.34 11.99 -19.83
C GLY A 196 33.90 10.53 -19.99
N SER A 197 34.75 9.76 -20.66
CA SER A 197 34.49 8.35 -21.04
C SER A 197 34.02 7.47 -19.88
N ASP A 198 34.72 7.51 -18.74
CA ASP A 198 34.38 6.71 -17.56
C ASP A 198 33.00 7.03 -17.00
N VAL A 199 32.62 8.31 -16.99
CA VAL A 199 31.30 8.75 -16.50
C VAL A 199 30.20 8.32 -17.46
N VAL A 200 30.44 8.40 -18.78
CA VAL A 200 29.50 7.89 -19.78
C VAL A 200 29.34 6.38 -19.64
N ALA A 201 30.42 5.63 -19.41
CA ALA A 201 30.37 4.18 -19.18
C ALA A 201 29.53 3.83 -17.93
N GLY A 202 29.75 4.50 -16.80
CA GLY A 202 28.93 4.33 -15.60
C GLY A 202 27.48 4.78 -15.80
N GLY A 203 27.23 5.77 -16.66
CA GLY A 203 25.89 6.15 -17.09
C GLY A 203 25.16 5.03 -17.86
N VAL A 204 25.87 4.35 -18.78
CA VAL A 204 25.31 3.19 -19.49
C VAL A 204 24.91 2.08 -18.52
N GLU A 205 25.79 1.73 -17.58
CA GLU A 205 25.53 0.68 -16.58
C GLU A 205 24.30 1.01 -15.71
N ARG A 206 24.23 2.23 -15.17
CA ARG A 206 23.07 2.68 -14.39
C ARG A 206 21.79 2.65 -15.21
N CYS A 207 21.82 3.09 -16.47
CA CYS A 207 20.64 3.07 -17.33
C CYS A 207 20.21 1.63 -17.68
N GLN A 208 21.14 0.67 -17.79
CA GLN A 208 20.81 -0.75 -17.92
C GLN A 208 20.18 -1.31 -16.64
N GLN A 209 20.67 -0.91 -15.47
CA GLN A 209 20.06 -1.29 -14.21
C GLN A 209 18.63 -0.76 -14.09
N VAL A 210 18.38 0.49 -14.49
CA VAL A 210 17.01 1.05 -14.54
C VAL A 210 16.10 0.21 -15.43
N ALA A 211 16.56 -0.22 -16.60
CA ALA A 211 15.76 -1.08 -17.49
C ALA A 211 15.36 -2.39 -16.80
N SER A 212 16.30 -3.08 -16.13
CA SER A 212 16.02 -4.31 -15.37
C SER A 212 15.04 -4.08 -14.21
N GLU A 213 15.16 -2.96 -13.50
CA GLU A 213 14.24 -2.60 -12.41
C GLU A 213 12.84 -2.26 -12.93
N LEU A 214 12.73 -1.62 -14.10
CA LEU A 214 11.45 -1.36 -14.75
C LEU A 214 10.72 -2.68 -15.07
N GLU A 215 11.40 -3.72 -15.53
CA GLU A 215 10.77 -5.03 -15.74
C GLU A 215 10.16 -5.63 -14.46
N LEU A 216 10.79 -5.41 -13.30
CA LEU A 216 10.25 -5.83 -12.00
C LEU A 216 9.04 -4.98 -11.61
N ILE A 217 9.12 -3.66 -11.79
CA ILE A 217 8.02 -2.75 -11.51
C ILE A 217 6.79 -3.09 -12.38
N TRP A 218 6.99 -3.49 -13.63
CA TRP A 218 5.88 -3.94 -14.49
C TRP A 218 5.15 -5.16 -13.92
N LYS A 219 5.91 -6.15 -13.44
CA LYS A 219 5.33 -7.35 -12.80
C LYS A 219 4.53 -6.96 -11.55
N ASP A 220 5.00 -6.00 -10.77
CA ASP A 220 4.26 -5.49 -9.62
C ASP A 220 2.95 -4.81 -10.04
N ILE A 221 2.97 -3.98 -11.09
CA ILE A 221 1.74 -3.35 -11.63
C ILE A 221 0.74 -4.41 -12.11
N MET A 222 1.21 -5.46 -12.80
CA MET A 222 0.35 -6.57 -13.23
C MET A 222 -0.22 -7.35 -12.04
N ALA A 223 0.58 -7.56 -10.98
CA ALA A 223 0.11 -8.21 -9.76
C ALA A 223 -0.98 -7.39 -9.05
N LEU A 224 -0.88 -6.06 -9.05
CA LEU A 224 -1.93 -5.17 -8.52
C LEU A 224 -3.21 -5.26 -9.35
N ARG A 225 -3.10 -5.30 -10.68
CA ARG A 225 -4.24 -5.50 -11.57
C ARG A 225 -4.92 -6.85 -11.32
N GLN A 226 -4.14 -7.91 -11.15
CA GLN A 226 -4.68 -9.24 -10.82
C GLN A 226 -5.39 -9.23 -9.47
N LEU A 227 -4.77 -8.62 -8.45
CA LEU A 227 -5.34 -8.50 -7.11
C LEU A 227 -6.72 -7.80 -7.14
N LEU A 228 -6.83 -6.73 -7.92
CA LEU A 228 -8.08 -6.00 -8.15
C LEU A 228 -9.18 -6.87 -8.79
N HIS A 229 -8.83 -7.72 -9.75
CA HIS A 229 -9.79 -8.65 -10.37
C HIS A 229 -10.19 -9.82 -9.46
N THR A 230 -9.43 -10.09 -8.40
CA THR A 230 -9.71 -11.15 -7.42
C THR A 230 -10.36 -10.63 -6.13
N LEU A 231 -10.88 -9.40 -6.12
CA LEU A 231 -11.59 -8.88 -4.96
C LEU A 231 -12.84 -9.74 -4.65
N PRO A 232 -13.14 -9.98 -3.37
CA PRO A 232 -14.35 -10.70 -2.97
C PRO A 232 -15.60 -10.01 -3.53
N GLY A 233 -16.47 -10.78 -4.21
CA GLY A 233 -17.72 -10.29 -4.80
C GLY A 233 -18.99 -10.85 -4.15
N GLY A 234 -18.85 -11.68 -3.10
CA GLY A 234 -19.96 -12.39 -2.46
C GLY A 234 -20.74 -11.58 -1.41
N MET A 235 -20.35 -10.33 -1.17
CA MET A 235 -20.96 -9.47 -0.15
C MET A 235 -22.26 -8.85 -0.64
N ARG A 236 -23.16 -8.57 0.32
CA ARG A 236 -24.39 -7.82 0.08
C ARG A 236 -24.17 -6.39 -0.41
N VAL A 237 -23.01 -5.81 -0.09
CA VAL A 237 -22.60 -4.47 -0.53
C VAL A 237 -21.36 -4.60 -1.41
N SER A 238 -21.32 -3.86 -2.52
CA SER A 238 -20.15 -3.84 -3.40
C SER A 238 -19.25 -2.64 -3.11
N VAL A 239 -17.94 -2.74 -3.37
CA VAL A 239 -17.02 -1.60 -3.36
C VAL A 239 -16.75 -1.16 -4.79
N SER A 240 -16.77 0.14 -5.06
CA SER A 240 -16.45 0.68 -6.39
C SER A 240 -14.95 0.58 -6.69
N PRO A 241 -14.50 -0.20 -7.70
CA PRO A 241 -13.08 -0.33 -8.04
C PRO A 241 -12.53 0.84 -8.87
N VAL A 242 -13.39 1.74 -9.34
CA VAL A 242 -13.08 2.74 -10.37
C VAL A 242 -11.88 3.63 -10.05
N SER A 243 -11.72 4.07 -8.79
CA SER A 243 -10.58 4.90 -8.39
C SER A 243 -9.26 4.12 -8.48
N ILE A 244 -9.25 2.87 -8.02
CA ILE A 244 -8.07 1.99 -8.06
C ILE A 244 -7.74 1.61 -9.50
N GLU A 245 -8.73 1.35 -10.35
CA GLU A 245 -8.52 1.09 -11.77
C GLU A 245 -7.83 2.26 -12.47
N ARG A 246 -8.28 3.50 -12.17
CA ARG A 246 -7.66 4.72 -12.69
C ARG A 246 -6.23 4.88 -12.20
N ASP A 247 -5.97 4.61 -10.93
CA ASP A 247 -4.63 4.67 -10.36
C ASP A 247 -3.68 3.64 -11.00
N ILE A 248 -4.12 2.40 -11.20
CA ILE A 248 -3.33 1.37 -11.89
C ILE A 248 -3.06 1.78 -13.34
N SER A 249 -4.07 2.32 -14.03
CA SER A 249 -3.91 2.78 -15.42
C SER A 249 -2.91 3.94 -15.50
N SER A 250 -3.00 4.90 -14.58
CA SER A 250 -2.03 6.00 -14.48
C SER A 250 -0.60 5.49 -14.25
N LEU A 251 -0.42 4.47 -13.40
CA LEU A 251 0.89 3.86 -13.19
C LEU A 251 1.42 3.17 -14.45
N GLN A 252 0.55 2.55 -15.25
CA GLN A 252 0.95 1.95 -16.53
C GLN A 252 1.44 3.00 -17.52
N ASP A 253 0.74 4.13 -17.62
CA ASP A 253 1.14 5.24 -18.50
C ASP A 253 2.52 5.80 -18.12
N VAL A 254 2.72 6.09 -16.82
CA VAL A 254 4.02 6.55 -16.29
C VAL A 254 5.11 5.52 -16.54
N HIS A 255 4.79 4.24 -16.38
CA HIS A 255 5.74 3.16 -16.63
C HIS A 255 6.20 3.13 -18.09
N THR A 256 5.27 3.18 -19.04
CA THR A 256 5.57 3.23 -20.47
C THR A 256 6.38 4.47 -20.83
N GLU A 257 6.10 5.62 -20.22
CA GLU A 257 6.91 6.82 -20.41
C GLU A 257 8.36 6.60 -19.94
N LEU A 258 8.56 6.07 -18.74
CA LEU A 258 9.88 5.78 -18.17
C LEU A 258 10.66 4.74 -18.98
N GLU A 259 10.01 3.67 -19.44
CA GLU A 259 10.63 2.68 -20.33
C GLU A 259 11.10 3.32 -21.64
N SER A 260 10.25 4.14 -22.27
CA SER A 260 10.59 4.84 -23.50
C SER A 260 11.78 5.79 -23.30
N ARG A 261 11.82 6.51 -22.17
CA ARG A 261 12.91 7.42 -21.80
C ARG A 261 14.20 6.66 -21.55
N CYS A 262 14.14 5.59 -20.76
CA CYS A 262 15.27 4.72 -20.48
C CYS A 262 15.88 4.14 -21.76
N ALA A 263 15.05 3.62 -22.68
CA ALA A 263 15.51 3.07 -23.95
C ALA A 263 16.23 4.12 -24.82
N ARG A 264 15.66 5.35 -24.91
CA ARG A 264 16.29 6.46 -25.65
C ARG A 264 17.63 6.85 -25.06
N LEU A 265 17.70 7.04 -23.74
CA LEU A 265 18.93 7.43 -23.05
C LEU A 265 20.01 6.36 -23.13
N LEU A 266 19.63 5.09 -22.98
CA LEU A 266 20.55 3.99 -23.10
C LEU A 266 21.19 3.93 -24.50
N ALA A 267 20.39 4.13 -25.55
CA ALA A 267 20.89 4.18 -26.93
C ALA A 267 21.87 5.34 -27.13
N LEU A 268 21.52 6.54 -26.65
CA LEU A 268 22.35 7.74 -26.71
C LEU A 268 23.70 7.55 -26.00
N LEU A 269 23.68 7.07 -24.74
CA LEU A 269 24.88 6.85 -23.95
C LEU A 269 25.77 5.76 -24.55
N LYS A 270 25.20 4.68 -25.10
CA LYS A 270 25.96 3.65 -25.83
C LYS A 270 26.64 4.21 -27.07
N GLN A 271 25.95 5.04 -27.84
CA GLN A 271 26.54 5.71 -29.00
C GLN A 271 27.69 6.64 -28.58
N ARG A 272 27.49 7.43 -27.53
CA ARG A 272 28.51 8.33 -26.98
C ARG A 272 29.74 7.57 -26.48
N LEU A 273 29.54 6.47 -25.76
CA LEU A 273 30.61 5.60 -25.29
C LEU A 273 31.40 4.99 -26.45
N ALA A 274 30.72 4.59 -27.53
CA ALA A 274 31.38 4.07 -28.71
C ALA A 274 32.28 5.12 -29.39
N LEU A 275 31.89 6.40 -29.38
CA LEU A 275 32.73 7.50 -29.86
C LEU A 275 33.95 7.72 -28.98
N TRP A 276 33.79 7.72 -27.65
CA TRP A 276 34.90 7.83 -26.71
C TRP A 276 35.92 6.71 -26.91
N ARG A 277 35.47 5.45 -26.99
CA ARG A 277 36.35 4.30 -27.26
C ARG A 277 37.10 4.39 -28.58
N ARG A 278 36.51 5.02 -29.61
CA ARG A 278 37.20 5.26 -30.89
C ARG A 278 38.26 6.34 -30.74
N PHE A 279 37.92 7.43 -30.04
CA PHE A 279 38.85 8.52 -29.76
C PHE A 279 40.05 8.05 -28.94
N GLU A 280 39.84 7.26 -27.89
CA GLU A 280 40.90 6.68 -27.05
C GLU A 280 41.87 5.83 -27.88
N ARG A 281 41.37 4.95 -28.74
CA ARG A 281 42.22 4.15 -29.65
C ARG A 281 43.04 5.02 -30.61
N GLN A 282 42.45 6.09 -31.12
CA GLN A 282 43.18 7.03 -31.99
C GLN A 282 44.26 7.79 -31.21
N LEU A 283 43.96 8.18 -29.98
CA LEU A 283 44.93 8.84 -29.10
C LEU A 283 46.10 7.91 -28.76
N GLU A 284 45.84 6.63 -28.48
CA GLU A 284 46.87 5.62 -28.24
C GLU A 284 47.81 5.47 -29.46
N MET A 285 47.27 5.38 -30.67
CA MET A 285 48.09 5.31 -31.90
C MET A 285 48.95 6.55 -32.10
N VAL A 286 48.40 7.74 -31.83
CA VAL A 286 49.16 8.99 -31.92
C VAL A 286 50.26 9.03 -30.87
N GLN A 287 49.98 8.63 -29.62
CA GLN A 287 50.98 8.57 -28.56
C GLN A 287 52.12 7.61 -28.90
N GLN A 288 51.82 6.44 -29.47
CA GLN A 288 52.84 5.51 -29.96
C GLN A 288 53.72 6.14 -31.04
N SER A 289 53.10 6.80 -32.03
CA SER A 289 53.86 7.47 -33.10
C SER A 289 54.75 8.61 -32.59
N VAL A 290 54.30 9.35 -31.58
CA VAL A 290 55.11 10.41 -30.93
C VAL A 290 56.27 9.81 -30.17
N GLN A 291 56.05 8.73 -29.41
CA GLN A 291 57.11 8.03 -28.68
C GLN A 291 58.17 7.44 -29.64
N GLU A 292 57.75 6.88 -30.77
CA GLU A 292 58.65 6.40 -31.82
C GLU A 292 59.48 7.55 -32.41
N ALA A 293 58.85 8.69 -32.69
CA ALA A 293 59.53 9.87 -33.21
C ALA A 293 60.53 10.46 -32.19
N ASP A 294 60.15 10.55 -30.92
CA ASP A 294 61.01 11.00 -29.83
C ASP A 294 62.21 10.05 -29.65
N TYR A 295 61.98 8.73 -29.70
CA TYR A 295 63.05 7.73 -29.66
C TYR A 295 64.03 7.86 -30.83
N MET A 296 63.52 8.06 -32.05
CA MET A 296 64.39 8.30 -33.23
C MET A 296 65.19 9.60 -33.10
N MET A 297 64.59 10.67 -32.58
CA MET A 297 65.27 11.94 -32.31
C MET A 297 66.37 11.79 -31.25
N GLU A 298 66.13 11.04 -30.18
CA GLU A 298 67.15 10.70 -29.18
C GLU A 298 68.30 9.90 -29.81
N LEU A 299 67.99 8.94 -30.69
CA LEU A 299 69.01 8.18 -31.42
C LEU A 299 69.87 9.09 -32.32
N LEU A 300 69.26 10.06 -33.00
CA LEU A 300 69.94 11.03 -33.87
C LEU A 300 70.79 12.03 -33.08
N THR A 301 70.41 12.37 -31.85
CA THR A 301 71.13 13.35 -31.01
C THR A 301 72.27 12.73 -30.20
N VAL A 302 72.19 11.44 -29.85
CA VAL A 302 73.26 10.71 -29.14
C VAL A 302 74.43 10.33 -30.07
N GLN A 303 74.22 10.25 -31.39
CA GLN A 303 75.29 10.04 -32.37
C GLN A 303 75.67 11.35 -33.07
N GLY A 304 76.70 12.04 -32.56
CA GLY A 304 77.23 13.32 -33.07
C GLY A 304 77.79 13.32 -34.52
N SER A 305 77.56 12.28 -35.31
CA SER A 305 77.75 12.28 -36.76
C SER A 305 76.81 11.25 -37.38
N VAL A 306 75.73 11.73 -38.00
CA VAL A 306 74.70 10.90 -38.63
C VAL A 306 75.30 10.15 -39.83
N ASP A 307 75.42 8.83 -39.70
CA ASP A 307 75.85 7.95 -40.80
C ASP A 307 74.63 7.64 -41.69
N TYR A 308 74.42 8.51 -42.68
CA TYR A 308 73.25 8.55 -43.56
C TYR A 308 72.96 7.20 -44.25
N GLU A 309 73.99 6.40 -44.55
CA GLU A 309 73.84 5.08 -45.17
C GLU A 309 73.14 4.06 -44.27
N ARG A 310 73.27 4.21 -42.95
CA ARG A 310 72.70 3.26 -41.98
C ARG A 310 71.22 3.54 -41.73
N LEU A 311 70.82 4.82 -41.78
CA LEU A 311 69.42 5.23 -41.75
C LEU A 311 68.68 4.77 -43.00
N LEU A 312 69.28 4.94 -44.18
CA LEU A 312 68.67 4.54 -45.45
C LEU A 312 68.32 3.03 -45.48
N LYS A 313 69.24 2.18 -44.98
CA LYS A 313 69.03 0.74 -44.85
C LYS A 313 68.01 0.34 -43.78
N ALA A 314 67.80 1.17 -42.77
CA ALA A 314 66.80 0.92 -41.74
C ALA A 314 65.40 1.29 -42.25
N THR A 315 65.27 2.38 -43.01
CA THR A 315 64.01 2.79 -43.66
C THR A 315 63.58 1.84 -44.77
N GLU A 316 64.50 1.29 -45.57
CA GLU A 316 64.17 0.27 -46.60
C GLU A 316 63.67 -1.07 -46.03
N ARG A 317 63.83 -1.29 -44.71
CA ARG A 317 63.35 -2.51 -44.02
C ARG A 317 62.02 -2.31 -43.30
N LEU A 318 61.49 -1.08 -43.29
CA LEU A 318 60.23 -0.71 -42.66
C LEU A 318 59.07 -0.56 -43.67
N GLU A 319 59.35 -0.65 -44.98
CA GLU A 319 58.34 -0.98 -46.02
C GLU A 319 58.04 -2.49 -46.03
#